data_AF-A0A0P8CN81-F1
#
_entry.id   AF-A0A0P8CN81-F1
#
_cell.length_a   1.000
_cell.length_b   1.000
_cell.length_c   1.000
_cell.angle_alpha   90.00
_cell.angle_beta   90.00
_cell.angle_gamma   90.00
#
_symmetry.space_group_name_H-M   'P 1'
#
loop_
_entity.id
_entity.type
_entity.pdbx_description
1 polymer ?
#
loop_
_entity_poly.entity_id
_entity_poly.type
_entity_poly.pdbx_seq_one_letter_code
_entity_poly.pdbx_strand_id
1 'polypeptide(L)'
;MVDLTGDGEGYIHAITGENFFNKYRDIRENIMMPTQNYEIMQPSIQKNDASEKALNSIIREHTKQVRLNEMIGDTIVFENRIFAPDPSEINLNIDLLYIPVWEIKGKREVMDINGYDGHIMAIKVYNDAEMV
;
A
#
# COMPACT_ATOMS: atom_id res chain seq x y z
N MET A 1 -0.09 7.48 -29.49
CA MET A 1 -0.98 7.45 -28.30
C MET A 1 -0.19 6.76 -27.20
N VAL A 2 -0.03 7.39 -26.04
CA VAL A 2 0.62 6.75 -24.89
C VAL A 2 -0.42 5.85 -24.23
N ASP A 3 -0.12 4.56 -24.15
CA ASP A 3 -0.98 3.60 -23.46
C ASP A 3 -0.77 3.72 -21.95
N LEU A 4 -1.86 3.99 -21.23
CA LEU A 4 -1.91 4.12 -19.77
C LEU A 4 -2.77 3.03 -19.13
N THR A 5 -3.26 2.05 -19.91
CA THR A 5 -4.05 0.94 -19.39
C THR A 5 -3.21 0.07 -18.45
N GLY A 6 -3.87 -0.51 -17.46
CA GLY A 6 -3.24 -1.39 -16.49
C GLY A 6 -4.25 -1.94 -15.51
N ASP A 7 -3.97 -3.14 -15.02
CA ASP A 7 -4.69 -3.79 -13.94
C ASP A 7 -3.70 -4.12 -12.83
N GLY A 8 -4.15 -4.09 -11.58
CA GLY A 8 -3.28 -4.32 -10.43
C GLY A 8 -4.06 -4.62 -9.16
N GLU A 9 -3.33 -5.16 -8.19
CA GLU A 9 -3.84 -5.43 -6.85
C GLU A 9 -2.78 -5.02 -5.82
N GLY A 10 -3.24 -4.59 -4.65
CA GLY A 10 -2.38 -4.13 -3.57
C GLY A 10 -3.13 -4.09 -2.25
N TYR A 11 -2.45 -3.66 -1.20
CA TYR A 11 -3.06 -3.44 0.10
C TYR A 11 -2.42 -2.25 0.80
N ILE A 12 -3.23 -1.60 1.64
CA ILE A 12 -2.78 -0.56 2.56
C ILE A 12 -2.89 -1.14 3.96
N HIS A 13 -1.81 -1.05 4.73
CA HIS A 13 -1.82 -1.49 6.12
C HIS A 13 -2.72 -0.55 6.93
N ALA A 14 -3.85 -1.05 7.43
CA ALA A 14 -4.90 -0.23 8.00
C ALA A 14 -4.53 0.47 9.33
N ILE A 15 -3.41 0.08 9.96
CA ILE A 15 -2.89 0.68 11.20
C ILE A 15 -1.76 1.69 10.94
N THR A 16 -0.87 1.43 9.98
CA THR A 16 0.32 2.27 9.70
C THR A 16 0.15 3.14 8.46
N GLY A 17 -0.77 2.77 7.58
CA GLY A 17 -0.99 3.41 6.28
C GLY A 17 0.03 3.07 5.22
N GLU A 18 0.98 2.17 5.47
CA GLU A 18 1.93 1.76 4.44
C GLU A 18 1.22 1.11 3.26
N ASN A 19 1.65 1.45 2.04
CA ASN A 19 1.04 1.00 0.80
C ASN A 19 1.95 -0.02 0.11
N PHE A 20 1.36 -1.09 -0.39
CA PHE A 20 2.04 -2.22 -1.00
C PHE A 20 1.32 -2.61 -2.31
N PHE A 21 2.09 -2.75 -3.40
CA PHE A 21 1.58 -3.06 -4.75
C PHE A 21 1.65 -4.55 -5.07
N ASN A 22 1.49 -5.40 -4.05
CA ASN A 22 1.45 -6.84 -4.19
C ASN A 22 0.13 -7.38 -3.65
N LYS A 23 -0.37 -8.43 -4.30
CA LYS A 23 -1.56 -9.14 -3.88
C LYS A 23 -1.35 -9.84 -2.53
N TYR A 24 -2.30 -9.68 -1.63
CA TYR A 24 -2.40 -10.54 -0.44
C TYR A 24 -2.94 -11.92 -0.87
N ARG A 25 -2.26 -13.00 -0.47
CA ARG A 25 -2.61 -14.37 -0.88
C ARG A 25 -3.51 -15.05 0.15
N ASP A 26 -4.25 -16.05 -0.30
CA ASP A 26 -5.02 -16.97 0.54
C ASP A 26 -6.03 -16.30 1.51
N ILE A 27 -6.62 -15.18 1.08
CA ILE A 27 -7.69 -14.51 1.82
C ILE A 27 -8.86 -15.47 2.00
N ARG A 28 -9.32 -15.63 3.24
CA ARG A 28 -10.49 -16.43 3.58
C ARG A 28 -11.58 -15.53 4.13
N GLU A 29 -12.82 -15.75 3.67
CA GLU A 29 -13.99 -15.02 4.17
C GLU A 29 -14.24 -15.29 5.67
N ASN A 30 -13.89 -16.49 6.13
CA ASN A 30 -14.08 -16.92 7.50
C ASN A 30 -12.85 -17.70 7.97
N ILE A 31 -12.40 -17.39 9.18
CA ILE A 31 -11.37 -18.16 9.89
C ILE A 31 -11.89 -18.57 11.26
N MET A 32 -11.50 -19.76 11.71
CA MET A 32 -11.68 -20.14 13.10
C MET A 32 -10.58 -19.47 13.92
N MET A 33 -10.96 -18.64 14.89
CA MET A 33 -9.98 -17.99 15.76
C MET A 33 -9.27 -19.03 16.63
N PRO A 34 -7.93 -19.12 16.58
CA PRO A 34 -7.19 -20.19 17.25
C PRO A 34 -7.10 -20.02 18.77
N THR A 35 -7.42 -18.83 19.28
CA THR A 35 -7.36 -18.49 20.72
C THR A 35 -8.55 -17.62 21.09
N GLN A 36 -8.93 -17.64 22.38
CA GLN A 36 -9.96 -16.77 22.95
C GLN A 36 -9.40 -15.40 23.39
N ASN A 37 -8.09 -15.30 23.57
CA ASN A 37 -7.43 -14.08 24.04
C ASN A 37 -6.79 -13.34 22.86
N TYR A 38 -7.64 -12.74 22.02
CA TYR A 38 -7.19 -11.85 20.94
C TYR A 38 -7.88 -10.50 21.06
N GLU A 39 -7.23 -9.48 20.52
CA GLU A 39 -7.81 -8.15 20.37
C GLU A 39 -7.91 -7.83 18.88
N ILE A 40 -9.02 -7.21 18.48
CA ILE A 40 -9.16 -6.67 17.14
C ILE A 40 -8.72 -5.22 17.18
N MET A 41 -7.56 -4.94 16.57
CA MET A 41 -7.11 -3.57 16.40
C MET A 41 -8.03 -2.82 15.44
N GLN A 42 -8.46 -1.63 15.84
CA GLN A 42 -9.26 -0.76 14.97
C GLN A 42 -8.36 -0.13 13.91
N PRO A 43 -8.81 -0.03 12.64
CA PRO A 43 -8.08 0.67 11.61
C PRO A 43 -7.91 2.15 12.01
N SER A 44 -6.69 2.66 11.88
CA SER A 44 -6.39 4.08 12.11
C SER A 44 -6.75 4.95 10.91
N ILE A 45 -6.94 4.32 9.74
CA ILE A 45 -7.25 4.97 8.47
C ILE A 45 -8.65 4.53 8.04
N GLN A 46 -9.49 5.50 7.67
CA GLN A 46 -10.84 5.20 7.19
C GLN A 46 -10.82 4.71 5.74
N LYS A 47 -11.90 4.01 5.35
CA LYS A 47 -12.05 3.48 3.97
C LYS A 47 -11.89 4.58 2.90
N ASN A 48 -12.44 5.77 3.14
CA ASN A 48 -12.34 6.88 2.18
C ASN A 48 -10.90 7.36 2.03
N ASP A 49 -10.18 7.56 3.14
CA ASP A 49 -8.77 7.99 3.13
C ASP A 49 -7.87 6.92 2.48
N ALA A 50 -8.13 5.64 2.74
CA ALA A 50 -7.42 4.54 2.10
C ALA A 50 -7.70 4.51 0.58
N SER A 51 -8.95 4.77 0.16
CA SER A 51 -9.34 4.83 -1.25
C SER A 51 -8.65 5.98 -1.98
N GLU A 52 -8.63 7.17 -1.36
CA GLU A 52 -7.94 8.34 -1.91
C GLU A 52 -6.43 8.10 -2.02
N LYS A 53 -5.83 7.49 -0.99
CA LYS A 53 -4.40 7.15 -1.00
C LYS A 53 -4.04 6.13 -2.09
N ALA A 54 -4.90 5.13 -2.29
CA ALA A 54 -4.75 4.15 -3.36
C ALA A 54 -4.85 4.82 -4.73
N LEU A 55 -5.90 5.61 -4.96
CA LEU A 55 -6.14 6.36 -6.20
C LEU A 55 -4.95 7.24 -6.58
N ASN A 56 -4.48 8.07 -5.63
CA ASN A 56 -3.32 8.94 -5.83
C ASN A 56 -2.05 8.16 -6.16
N SER A 57 -1.89 6.98 -5.57
CA SER A 57 -0.74 6.13 -5.85
C SER A 57 -0.81 5.51 -7.24
N ILE A 58 -1.98 5.02 -7.66
CA ILE A 58 -2.22 4.47 -9.00
C ILE A 58 -1.95 5.53 -10.06
N ILE A 59 -2.50 6.74 -9.92
CA ILE A 59 -2.26 7.85 -10.85
C ILE A 59 -0.78 8.14 -10.97
N ARG A 60 -0.06 8.23 -9.84
CA ARG A 60 1.38 8.51 -9.82
C ARG A 60 2.18 7.43 -10.53
N GLU A 61 1.91 6.16 -10.26
CA GLU A 61 2.66 5.03 -10.85
C GLU A 61 2.43 4.88 -12.35
N HIS A 62 1.22 5.22 -12.81
CA HIS A 62 0.87 5.17 -14.22
C HIS A 62 1.08 6.50 -14.95
N THR A 63 1.64 7.52 -14.28
CA THR A 63 2.02 8.78 -14.93
C THR A 63 3.32 8.59 -15.72
N LYS A 64 3.28 8.87 -17.03
CA LYS A 64 4.43 8.77 -17.93
C LYS A 64 4.86 10.15 -18.42
N GLN A 65 6.16 10.44 -18.32
CA GLN A 65 6.76 11.61 -18.94
C GLN A 65 7.38 11.20 -20.28
N VAL A 66 6.94 11.83 -21.37
CA VAL A 66 7.45 11.57 -22.72
C VAL A 66 8.15 12.82 -23.23
N ARG A 67 9.38 12.65 -23.72
CA ARG A 67 10.13 13.69 -24.42
C ARG A 67 10.02 13.46 -25.92
N LEU A 68 9.49 14.45 -26.63
CA LEU A 68 9.38 14.45 -28.08
C LEU A 68 10.43 15.40 -28.63
N ASN A 69 11.26 14.89 -29.54
CA ASN A 69 12.29 15.66 -30.21
C ASN A 69 11.97 15.65 -31.70
N GLU A 70 11.73 16.83 -32.26
CA GLU A 70 11.49 17.00 -33.68
C GLU A 70 12.53 17.93 -34.30
N MET A 71 13.03 17.58 -35.48
CA MET A 71 13.92 18.43 -36.27
C MET A 71 13.10 19.15 -37.34
N ILE A 72 13.08 20.47 -37.31
CA ILE A 72 12.39 21.32 -38.29
C ILE A 72 13.44 22.20 -38.97
N GLY A 73 13.83 21.82 -40.19
CA GLY A 73 14.98 22.42 -40.87
C GLY A 73 16.27 22.19 -40.07
N ASP A 74 16.96 23.27 -39.72
CA ASP A 74 18.18 23.25 -38.89
C ASP A 74 17.90 23.41 -37.38
N THR A 75 16.61 23.46 -36.98
CA THR A 75 16.19 23.65 -35.58
C THR A 75 15.76 22.33 -34.96
N ILE A 76 16.18 22.08 -33.71
CA ILE A 76 15.67 20.99 -32.87
C ILE A 76 14.66 21.55 -31.87
N VAL A 77 13.43 21.04 -31.92
CA VAL A 77 12.36 21.35 -30.97
C VAL A 77 12.26 20.23 -29.95
N PHE A 78 12.29 20.59 -28.67
CA PHE A 78 12.11 19.69 -27.53
C PHE A 78 10.77 19.96 -26.88
N GLU A 79 9.90 18.95 -26.82
CA GLU A 79 8.62 19.03 -26.12
C GLU A 79 8.55 17.97 -25.01
N ASN A 80 8.25 18.41 -23.79
CA ASN A 80 8.03 17.52 -22.65
C ASN A 80 6.53 17.43 -22.38
N ARG A 81 5.95 16.23 -22.50
CA ARG A 81 4.54 15.96 -22.17
C ARG A 81 4.42 14.99 -21.01
N ILE A 82 3.43 15.21 -20.15
CA ILE A 82 3.07 14.33 -19.02
C ILE A 82 1.71 13.73 -19.34
N PHE A 83 1.60 12.41 -19.24
CA PHE A 83 0.37 11.65 -19.44
C PHE A 83 0.03 10.91 -18.16
N ALA A 84 -1.13 11.19 -17.57
CA ALA A 84 -1.61 10.55 -16.36
C ALA A 84 -3.04 10.03 -16.59
N PRO A 85 -3.44 8.91 -15.96
CA PRO A 85 -4.82 8.43 -16.03
C PRO A 85 -5.80 9.45 -15.44
N ASP A 86 -7.00 9.56 -16.00
CA ASP A 86 -8.08 10.34 -15.39
C ASP A 86 -8.64 9.58 -14.17
N PRO A 87 -8.79 10.22 -13.00
CA PRO A 87 -9.37 9.59 -11.82
C PRO A 87 -10.73 8.94 -12.05
N SER A 88 -11.55 9.50 -12.94
CA SER A 88 -12.89 8.99 -13.27
C SER A 88 -12.88 7.73 -14.13
N GLU A 89 -11.74 7.40 -14.75
CA GLU A 89 -11.55 6.18 -15.55
C GLU A 89 -10.94 5.02 -14.73
N ILE A 90 -10.59 5.26 -13.46
CA ILE A 90 -10.01 4.26 -12.57
C ILE A 90 -11.13 3.55 -11.78
N ASN A 91 -11.28 2.26 -12.03
CA ASN A 91 -12.17 1.40 -11.24
C ASN A 91 -11.43 0.85 -10.02
N LEU A 92 -11.80 1.29 -8.82
CA LEU A 92 -11.21 0.85 -7.56
C LEU A 92 -12.25 0.10 -6.70
N ASN A 93 -11.92 -1.11 -6.26
CA ASN A 93 -12.65 -1.82 -5.21
C ASN A 93 -11.72 -2.05 -4.00
N ILE A 94 -12.23 -1.80 -2.80
CA ILE A 94 -11.46 -1.89 -1.55
C ILE A 94 -12.30 -2.49 -0.42
N ASP A 95 -11.75 -3.51 0.19
CA ASP A 95 -12.32 -4.27 1.30
C ASP A 95 -11.34 -4.29 2.48
N LEU A 96 -11.87 -4.31 3.71
CA LEU A 96 -11.07 -4.39 4.92
C LEU A 96 -10.74 -5.85 5.22
N LEU A 97 -9.44 -6.16 5.35
CA LEU A 97 -8.94 -7.49 5.70
C LEU A 97 -8.42 -7.51 7.13
N TYR A 98 -8.84 -8.52 7.91
CA TYR A 98 -8.27 -8.80 9.23
C TYR A 98 -7.20 -9.89 9.12
N ILE A 99 -5.99 -9.58 9.59
CA ILE A 99 -4.85 -10.48 9.54
C ILE A 99 -4.53 -10.94 10.97
N PRO A 100 -4.41 -12.24 11.25
CA PRO A 100 -3.96 -12.70 12.56
C PRO A 100 -2.48 -12.32 12.76
N VAL A 101 -2.16 -11.69 13.89
CA VAL A 101 -0.79 -11.29 14.23
C VAL A 101 -0.46 -11.78 15.63
N TRP A 102 0.71 -12.39 15.78
CA TRP A 102 1.31 -12.71 17.08
C TRP A 102 2.24 -11.58 17.50
N GLU A 103 1.91 -10.92 18.60
CA GLU A 103 2.78 -9.93 19.25
C GLU A 103 3.63 -10.63 20.33
N ILE A 104 4.94 -10.65 20.13
CA ILE A 104 5.90 -11.21 21.10
C ILE A 104 6.57 -10.05 21.84
N LYS A 105 6.32 -9.94 23.15
CA LYS A 105 6.92 -8.93 24.02
C LYS A 105 8.19 -9.47 24.67
N GLY A 106 9.34 -8.99 24.21
CA GLY A 106 10.64 -9.18 24.85
C GLY A 106 10.94 -8.11 25.89
N LYS A 107 12.11 -8.18 26.53
CA LYS A 107 12.54 -7.16 27.51
C LYS A 107 12.86 -5.79 26.88
N ARG A 108 13.29 -5.78 25.62
CA ARG A 108 13.81 -4.59 24.91
C ARG A 108 13.14 -4.35 23.57
N GLU A 109 12.27 -5.25 23.14
CA GLU A 109 11.64 -5.17 21.84
C GLU A 109 10.29 -5.89 21.83
N VAL A 110 9.46 -5.49 20.88
CA VAL A 110 8.23 -6.15 20.49
C VAL A 110 8.37 -6.60 19.04
N MET A 111 8.01 -7.84 18.77
CA MET A 111 8.01 -8.40 17.42
C MET A 111 6.59 -8.78 17.00
N ASP A 112 6.18 -8.32 15.84
CA ASP A 112 4.90 -8.66 15.22
C ASP A 112 5.15 -9.73 14.15
N ILE A 113 4.52 -10.89 14.28
CA ILE A 113 4.64 -12.01 13.35
C ILE A 113 3.28 -12.30 12.73
N ASN A 114 3.24 -12.45 11.40
CA ASN A 114 2.03 -12.89 10.72
C ASN A 114 1.65 -14.30 11.16
N GLY A 115 0.47 -14.46 11.75
CA GLY A 115 -0.03 -15.73 12.27
C GLY A 115 -0.42 -16.75 11.19
N TYR A 116 -0.48 -16.34 9.93
CA TYR A 116 -0.76 -17.22 8.78
C TYR A 116 0.48 -17.92 8.25
N ASP A 117 1.58 -17.17 8.02
CA ASP A 117 2.77 -17.67 7.32
C ASP A 117 4.07 -17.58 8.14
N GLY A 118 4.03 -16.96 9.32
CA GLY A 118 5.18 -16.82 10.21
C GLY A 118 6.18 -15.73 9.80
N HIS A 119 5.92 -14.91 8.78
CA HIS A 119 6.82 -13.82 8.43
C HIS A 119 6.83 -12.73 9.51
N ILE A 120 8.03 -12.21 9.81
CA ILE A 120 8.20 -11.05 10.68
C ILE A 120 7.68 -9.81 9.94
N MET A 121 6.66 -9.17 10.51
CA MET A 121 6.04 -7.97 9.96
C MET A 121 6.70 -6.70 10.49
N ALA A 122 7.03 -6.67 11.78
CA ALA A 122 7.68 -5.52 12.41
C ALA A 122 8.52 -5.91 13.62
N ILE A 123 9.56 -5.13 13.89
CA ILE A 123 10.33 -5.17 15.14
C ILE A 123 10.36 -3.74 15.68
N LYS A 124 9.85 -3.55 16.91
CA LYS A 124 9.82 -2.26 17.61
C LYS A 124 10.72 -2.37 18.83
N VAL A 125 11.78 -1.57 18.89
CA VAL A 125 12.70 -1.54 20.03
C VAL A 125 12.15 -0.55 21.07
N TYR A 126 12.08 -0.97 22.34
CA TYR A 126 11.84 -0.05 23.45
C TYR A 126 13.06 0.87 23.55
N ASN A 127 12.89 2.13 23.16
CA ASN A 127 13.93 3.12 23.39
C ASN A 127 13.77 3.61 24.84
N ASP A 128 14.71 3.24 25.72
CA ASP A 128 14.74 3.66 27.15
C ASP A 128 14.96 5.19 27.33
N ALA A 129 14.76 6.00 26.29
CA ALA A 129 15.13 7.41 26.23
C ALA A 129 14.03 8.40 26.66
N GLU A 130 12.84 7.95 27.08
CA GLU A 130 11.79 8.81 27.65
C GLU A 130 11.66 8.65 29.18
N MET A 131 12.78 8.73 29.90
CA MET A 131 12.77 9.03 31.34
C MET A 131 14.02 9.83 31.74
N VAL A 132 14.11 11.11 31.36
CA VAL A 132 14.85 12.14 32.11
C VAL A 132 14.15 13.48 31.97
#